data_AF-A0A1F5EI27-F1
#
_entry.id   AF-A0A1F5EI27-F1
#
_cell.length_a   1.000
_cell.length_b   1.000
_cell.length_c   1.000
_cell.angle_alpha   90.00
_cell.angle_beta   90.00
_cell.angle_gamma   90.00
#
_symmetry.space_group_name_H-M   'P 1'
#
loop_
_entity.id
_entity.type
_entity.pdbx_description
1 polymer ?
#
loop_
_entity_poly.entity_id
_entity_poly.type
_entity_poly.pdbx_seq_one_letter_code
_entity_poly.pdbx_strand_id
1 'polypeptide(L)' 'MKFSFEVVVFFILLIDSVTVSLIAWLGGGYRWYPKALSRYFPLVKGWSTYYLILVLWVGFLLYRFRILTF' A
#
# COMPACT_ATOMS: atom_id res chain seq x y z
N MET A 1 -8.07 21.22 -9.97
CA MET A 1 -8.02 19.74 -9.94
C MET A 1 -9.21 19.19 -10.71
N LYS A 2 -9.00 18.53 -11.86
CA LYS A 2 -10.07 17.70 -12.44
C LYS A 2 -10.09 16.41 -11.64
N PHE A 3 -11.13 16.22 -10.82
CA PHE A 3 -11.39 14.94 -10.17
C PHE A 3 -11.85 13.95 -11.23
N SER A 4 -10.88 13.36 -11.92
CA SER A 4 -11.14 12.23 -12.81
C SER A 4 -11.32 10.97 -11.96
N PHE A 5 -12.11 10.03 -12.47
CA PHE A 5 -12.43 8.77 -11.78
C PHE A 5 -11.17 8.02 -11.32
N GLU A 6 -10.11 8.06 -12.12
CA GLU A 6 -8.80 7.45 -11.86
C GLU A 6 -8.13 8.03 -10.60
N VAL A 7 -8.30 9.32 -10.35
CA VAL A 7 -7.73 10.00 -9.17
C VAL A 7 -8.45 9.54 -7.90
N VAL A 8 -9.78 9.40 -7.97
CA VAL A 8 -10.60 8.92 -6.85
C VAL A 8 -10.22 7.48 -6.50
N VAL A 9 -10.13 6.60 -7.52
CA VAL A 9 -9.71 5.20 -7.33
C VAL A 9 -8.29 5.13 -6.75
N PHE A 10 -7.36 5.95 -7.25
CA PHE A 10 -6.00 6.00 -6.71
C PHE A 10 -5.98 6.37 -5.23
N PHE A 11 -6.72 7.40 -4.79
CA PHE A 11 -6.74 7.79 -3.38
C PHE A 11 -7.38 6.72 -2.48
N ILE A 12 -8.42 6.01 -2.96
CA ILE A 12 -9.01 4.89 -2.22
C ILE A 12 -7.96 3.78 -2.03
N LEU A 13 -7.26 3.38 -3.09
CA LEU A 13 -6.20 2.36 -3.03
C LEU A 13 -5.01 2.81 -2.17
N LEU A 14 -4.67 4.10 -2.21
CA LEU A 14 -3.61 4.67 -1.38
C LEU A 14 -3.97 4.59 0.10
N ILE A 15 -5.18 4.99 0.47
CA ILE A 15 -5.65 4.92 1.86
C ILE A 15 -5.70 3.47 2.34
N ASP A 16 -6.24 2.55 1.53
CA ASP A 16 -6.31 1.12 1.85
C ASP A 16 -4.91 0.52 2.07
N SER A 17 -4.01 0.69 1.10
CA SER A 17 -2.64 0.16 1.17
C SER A 17 -1.84 0.73 2.34
N VAL A 18 -1.94 2.04 2.60
CA VAL A 18 -1.29 2.69 3.76
C VAL A 18 -1.86 2.13 5.06
N THR A 19 -3.18 1.98 5.16
CA THR A 19 -3.83 1.47 6.39
C THR A 19 -3.40 0.02 6.67
N VAL A 20 -3.43 -0.85 5.65
CA VAL A 20 -3.00 -2.25 5.79
C VAL A 20 -1.52 -2.36 6.10
N SER A 21 -0.65 -1.56 5.47
CA SER A 21 0.76 -1.50 5.83
C SER A 21 0.95 -1.03 7.27
N LEU A 22 0.31 0.06 7.70
CA LEU A 22 0.42 0.54 9.08
C LEU A 22 -0.06 -0.51 10.09
N ILE A 23 -1.17 -1.19 9.85
CA ILE A 23 -1.66 -2.28 10.71
C ILE A 23 -0.68 -3.47 10.70
N ALA A 24 -0.14 -3.84 9.54
CA ALA A 24 0.83 -4.94 9.44
C ALA A 24 2.14 -4.64 10.18
N TRP A 25 2.59 -3.38 10.17
CA TRP A 25 3.83 -2.96 10.80
C TRP A 25 3.67 -2.62 12.30
N LEU A 26 2.59 -1.94 12.70
CA LEU A 26 2.34 -1.47 14.07
C LEU A 26 1.45 -2.41 14.90
N GLY A 27 0.52 -3.13 14.27
CA GLY A 27 -0.53 -3.92 14.94
C GLY A 27 -0.06 -5.27 15.52
N GLY A 28 1.24 -5.53 15.59
CA GLY A 28 1.76 -6.72 16.29
C GLY A 28 1.43 -8.04 15.60
N GLY A 29 1.77 -8.18 14.31
CA GLY A 29 1.60 -9.40 13.49
C GLY A 29 2.41 -10.63 13.92
N TYR A 30 2.49 -10.93 15.23
CA TYR A 30 3.35 -11.96 15.82
C TYR A 30 2.62 -13.05 16.62
N ARG A 31 1.28 -13.06 16.67
CA ARG A 31 0.56 -14.07 17.47
C ARG A 31 -0.12 -15.20 16.71
N TRP A 32 -0.23 -15.13 15.38
CA TRP A 32 -1.13 -16.02 14.63
C TRP A 32 -0.45 -17.03 13.67
N TYR A 33 0.88 -16.99 13.49
CA TYR A 33 1.59 -17.88 12.55
C TYR A 33 2.77 -18.66 13.19
N PRO A 34 2.99 -19.93 12.80
CA PRO A 34 4.03 -20.79 13.36
C PRO A 34 5.43 -20.17 13.23
N LYS A 35 6.21 -20.29 14.30
CA LYS A 35 7.38 -19.48 14.68
C LYS A 35 8.63 -19.59 13.79
N ALA A 36 8.63 -20.40 12.72
CA ALA A 36 9.84 -20.72 11.97
C ALA A 36 10.10 -19.78 10.76
N LEU A 37 9.08 -19.55 9.92
CA LEU A 37 9.20 -18.73 8.70
C LEU A 37 8.75 -17.27 8.89
N SER A 38 7.82 -17.03 9.81
CA SER A 38 7.28 -15.70 10.13
C SER A 38 8.30 -14.77 10.82
N ARG A 39 9.43 -15.31 11.29
CA ARG A 39 10.46 -14.57 12.02
C ARG A 39 11.42 -13.81 11.08
N TYR A 40 11.62 -14.30 9.87
CA TYR A 40 12.55 -13.69 8.90
C TYR A 40 11.84 -12.80 7.88
N PHE A 41 10.66 -13.21 7.42
CA PHE A 41 9.83 -12.41 6.53
C PHE A 41 8.36 -12.64 6.90
N PRO A 42 7.76 -11.76 7.71
CA PRO A 42 6.32 -11.79 7.88
C PRO A 42 5.69 -11.47 6.51
N LEU A 43 5.22 -12.52 5.83
CA LEU A 43 4.61 -12.48 4.49
C LEU A 43 3.63 -11.32 4.34
N VAL A 44 2.84 -11.04 5.38
CA VAL A 44 1.88 -9.93 5.44
C VAL A 44 2.54 -8.55 5.40
N LYS A 45 3.69 -8.36 6.06
CA LYS A 45 4.43 -7.08 6.01
C LYS A 45 5.10 -6.89 4.66
N GLY A 46 5.72 -7.95 4.12
CA GLY A 46 6.34 -7.92 2.80
C GLY A 46 5.31 -7.62 1.70
N TRP A 47 4.19 -8.33 1.71
CA TRP A 47 3.10 -8.18 0.74
C TRP A 47 2.45 -6.80 0.81
N SER A 48 2.11 -6.32 2.02
CA SER A 48 1.53 -4.98 2.17
C SER A 48 2.48 -3.87 1.72
N THR A 49 3.78 -4.01 2.01
CA THR A 49 4.79 -3.02 1.58
C THR A 49 4.97 -3.05 0.06
N TYR A 50 5.01 -4.23 -0.55
CA TYR A 50 5.05 -4.37 -2.01
C TYR A 50 3.81 -3.76 -2.67
N TYR A 51 2.63 -3.99 -2.11
CA TYR A 51 1.38 -3.42 -2.60
C TYR A 51 1.39 -1.89 -2.48
N LEU A 52 1.86 -1.32 -1.36
CA LEU A 52 2.02 0.13 -1.20
C LEU A 52 2.99 0.72 -2.24
N ILE A 53 4.10 0.04 -2.54
CA ILE A 53 5.05 0.47 -3.60
C ILE A 53 4.35 0.50 -4.97
N LEU A 54 3.55 -0.53 -5.30
CA LEU A 54 2.78 -0.55 -6.54
C LEU A 54 1.77 0.60 -6.61
N VAL A 55 1.06 0.87 -5.51
CA VAL A 55 0.09 1.98 -5.47
C VAL A 55 0.81 3.32 -5.63
N LEU A 56 1.93 3.56 -4.94
CA LEU A 56 2.74 4.77 -5.12
C LEU A 56 3.27 4.90 -6.56
N TRP A 57 3.64 3.80 -7.19
CA TRP A 57 4.04 3.78 -8.60
C TRP A 57 2.89 4.16 -9.52
N VAL A 58 1.66 3.69 -9.28
CA VAL A 58 0.46 4.15 -10.00
C VAL A 58 0.26 5.65 -9.82
N GLY A 59 0.44 6.18 -8.61
CA GLY A 59 0.41 7.62 -8.35
C GLY A 59 1.46 8.39 -9.15
N PHE A 60 2.69 7.86 -9.25
CA PHE A 60 3.74 8.43 -10.08
C PHE A 60 3.37 8.41 -11.57
N LEU A 61 2.73 7.35 -12.08
CA LEU A 61 2.25 7.31 -13.45
C LEU A 61 1.15 8.36 -13.70
N LEU A 62 0.18 8.49 -12.79
CA LEU A 62 -0.86 9.50 -12.88
C LEU A 62 -0.28 10.92 -12.89
N TYR A 63 0.76 11.17 -12.09
CA TYR A 63 1.51 12.42 -12.11
C TYR A 63 2.25 12.64 -13.44
N ARG A 64 2.95 11.60 -13.92
CA ARG A 64 3.68 11.64 -15.21
C ARG A 64 2.76 11.94 -16.39
N PHE A 65 1.55 11.40 -16.39
CA PHE A 65 0.53 11.65 -17.42
C PHE A 65 -0.22 12.97 -17.23
N ARG A 66 0.16 13.80 -16.24
CA ARG A 66 -0.49 15.07 -15.88
C ARG A 66 -1.97 14.93 -15.52
N ILE A 67 -2.39 13.73 -15.13
CA ILE A 67 -3.73 13.46 -14.61
C ILE A 67 -3.81 13.93 -13.15
N LEU A 68 -2.75 13.65 -12.38
CA LEU A 68 -2.54 14.18 -11.04
C LEU A 68 -1.66 15.42 -11.13
N THR A 69 -2.16 16.58 -10.69
CA THR A 69 -1.42 17.86 -10.65
C THR A 69 -1.30 18.32 -9.20
N PHE A 70 -0.08 18.60 -8.75
CA PHE A 70 0.21 19.20 -7.43
C PHE A 70 0.58 20.68 -7.59
#